data_AF-A0A3S4YGQ8-F1
#
_entry.id   AF-A0A3S4YGQ8-F1
#
_cell.length_a   1.000
_cell.length_b   1.000
_cell.length_c   1.000
_cell.angle_alpha   90.00
_cell.angle_beta   90.00
_cell.angle_gamma   90.00
#
_symmetry.space_group_name_H-M   'P 1'
#
loop_
_entity.id
_entity.type
_entity.pdbx_description
1 polymer ?
#
loop_
_entity_poly.entity_id
_entity_poly.type
_entity_poly.pdbx_seq_one_letter_code
_entity_poly.pdbx_strand_id
1 'polypeptide(L)'
;MPLPYHTHRFALEPATKKEVKEGILDDKALAPVSVGSAAAYEVEYFATAAQGKKADDAVAKRDIGALAYKDKVTIHDIEANGEAHENTLLSGAGWVKISPLGIGDMKAATYDPDNVRSNAFSMENMHEGSTKKILTAEERLKLQWLSSNGPTMEKWRTGNEGVYYPISPVELKNTINYFSLSKSLGMSKSVYDPNKIAKDVFDMDNMKEGEKHLIFTSQERAKVAKIDKIEDEAQNAKETAQQGLNAASEAKNIAENTLSTAKDAHTNAVDAKTTAEVAQKTADKLQNTVQECFTVAGKAKEAAESALDTAYSVQKKVDLIQPLPKQDWIDGTKTVDALISPANLMASIKANSSNSTGGSSGNSGGISKPIEILMTESGDIPLPEGITAETDIEIWAWGGGGGGVKDGGGGGGQCAHVKLKGSDLNKLKTAYIGRGGKGNDSNILCNGGRTMIKGLVTAEGGYSVSMALVNFGGKGGDGGSNRGGSSGESFIFSGGNGGGSGVDGKRAGTGGSSFLGGGGGGGGQCKGSIMGQGGESYKGGRGGRGGNGAGGGGGGYFDGKSGGDKIGGDGGDGAILIKVYL
;
A
#
# COMPACT_ATOMS: atom_id res chain seq x y z
N MET A 1 19.81 74.19 9.53
CA MET A 1 20.67 73.11 10.06
C MET A 1 20.31 71.83 9.31
N PRO A 2 21.26 71.13 8.65
CA PRO A 2 20.93 69.89 7.95
C PRO A 2 20.74 68.75 8.96
N LEU A 3 19.67 67.98 8.79
CA LEU A 3 19.41 66.77 9.59
C LEU A 3 20.46 65.70 9.24
N PRO A 4 21.15 65.10 10.22
CA PRO A 4 22.14 64.07 9.95
C PRO A 4 21.44 62.79 9.52
N TYR A 5 21.78 62.30 8.32
CA TYR A 5 21.44 60.93 7.90
C TYR A 5 22.29 59.94 8.67
N HIS A 6 21.64 59.03 9.40
CA HIS A 6 22.29 57.87 10.00
C HIS A 6 21.84 56.63 9.22
N THR A 7 22.79 55.98 8.55
CA THR A 7 22.60 54.70 7.89
C THR A 7 22.86 53.59 8.90
N HIS A 8 21.81 52.84 9.25
CA HIS A 8 21.96 51.59 9.99
C HIS A 8 22.31 50.47 9.00
N ARG A 9 23.50 49.90 9.13
CA ARG A 9 23.91 48.71 8.36
C ARG A 9 23.60 47.48 9.22
N PHE A 10 22.51 46.80 8.93
CA PHE A 10 22.19 45.51 9.55
C PHE A 10 23.03 44.42 8.86
N ALA A 11 24.03 43.90 9.55
CA ALA A 11 24.80 42.74 9.11
C ALA A 11 24.12 41.49 9.69
N LEU A 12 23.46 40.71 8.85
CA LEU A 12 22.97 39.38 9.22
C LEU A 12 24.12 38.39 9.03
N GLU A 13 24.48 37.66 10.09
CA GLU A 13 25.51 36.64 9.98
C GLU A 13 25.01 35.45 9.14
N PRO A 14 25.85 34.90 8.25
CA PRO A 14 25.49 33.73 7.46
C PRO A 14 25.44 32.48 8.33
N ALA A 15 24.43 31.62 8.14
CA ALA A 15 24.31 30.35 8.83
C ALA A 15 25.50 29.42 8.51
N THR A 16 25.96 28.61 9.45
CA THR A 16 27.00 27.59 9.20
C THR A 16 26.37 26.31 8.62
N LYS A 17 27.18 25.46 7.95
CA LYS A 17 26.72 24.18 7.37
C LYS A 17 26.03 23.25 8.39
N LYS A 18 26.46 23.31 9.65
CA LYS A 18 25.90 22.49 10.73
C LYS A 18 24.51 23.01 11.14
N GLU A 19 24.36 24.33 11.27
CA GLU A 19 23.10 24.99 11.61
C GLU A 19 22.04 24.81 10.51
N VAL A 20 22.43 24.87 9.24
CA VAL A 20 21.53 24.57 8.09
C VAL A 20 21.03 23.12 8.12
N LYS A 21 21.89 22.18 8.53
CA LYS A 21 21.53 20.75 8.64
C LYS A 21 20.58 20.48 9.81
N GLU A 22 20.71 21.24 10.89
CA GLU A 22 19.87 21.10 12.07
C GLU A 22 18.50 21.79 11.86
N GLY A 23 18.45 22.91 11.12
CA GLY A 23 17.19 23.53 10.69
C GLY A 23 16.43 24.26 11.81
N ILE A 24 17.11 24.74 12.84
CA ILE A 24 16.50 25.18 14.12
C ILE A 24 16.51 26.72 14.31
N LEU A 25 17.16 27.49 13.43
CA LEU A 25 17.38 28.93 13.65
C LEU A 25 16.77 29.79 12.52
N ASP A 26 15.92 30.75 12.87
CA ASP A 26 15.23 31.70 11.99
C ASP A 26 15.89 33.10 11.95
N ASP A 27 16.97 33.29 12.71
CA ASP A 27 17.67 34.57 12.91
C ASP A 27 18.94 34.74 12.05
N LYS A 28 19.28 33.76 11.20
CA LYS A 28 20.48 33.79 10.33
C LYS A 28 20.13 33.69 8.84
N ALA A 29 20.93 34.36 8.02
CA ALA A 29 20.75 34.34 6.57
C ALA A 29 21.38 33.07 5.94
N LEU A 30 20.66 32.43 5.03
CA LEU A 30 21.19 31.32 4.24
C LEU A 30 22.14 31.89 3.17
N ALA A 31 23.45 31.67 3.33
CA ALA A 31 24.45 32.11 2.34
C ALA A 31 24.89 30.94 1.44
N PRO A 32 25.35 31.20 0.19
CA PRO A 32 25.81 30.14 -0.71
C PRO A 32 26.93 29.26 -0.14
N VAL A 33 27.78 29.81 0.73
CA VAL A 33 28.84 29.05 1.45
C VAL A 33 28.28 28.02 2.43
N SER A 34 27.03 28.21 2.88
CA SER A 34 26.35 27.45 3.93
C SER A 34 25.62 26.21 3.41
N VAL A 35 25.30 26.16 2.11
CA VAL A 35 24.44 25.14 1.49
C VAL A 35 25.20 24.14 0.60
N GLY A 36 26.54 24.23 0.58
CA GLY A 36 27.38 23.33 -0.23
C GLY A 36 27.25 23.59 -1.73
N SER A 37 28.01 22.85 -2.55
CA SER A 37 28.07 23.04 -3.99
C SER A 37 26.75 22.72 -4.70
N ALA A 38 25.88 21.90 -4.11
CA ALA A 38 24.61 21.50 -4.73
C ALA A 38 23.62 22.67 -4.89
N ALA A 39 23.61 23.63 -3.96
CA ALA A 39 22.72 24.79 -4.06
C ALA A 39 23.18 25.85 -5.08
N ALA A 40 24.36 25.67 -5.70
CA ALA A 40 24.85 26.52 -6.79
C ALA A 40 24.39 26.05 -8.17
N TYR A 41 23.74 24.88 -8.26
CA TYR A 41 23.25 24.31 -9.51
C TYR A 41 21.73 24.26 -9.50
N GLU A 42 21.13 24.53 -10.65
CA GLU A 42 19.69 24.39 -10.82
C GLU A 42 19.27 22.93 -10.66
N VAL A 43 18.00 22.71 -10.29
CA VAL A 43 17.42 21.36 -10.08
C VAL A 43 17.66 20.43 -11.28
N GLU A 44 17.74 20.99 -12.49
CA GLU A 44 17.98 20.29 -13.75
C GLU A 44 19.36 19.62 -13.84
N TYR A 45 20.33 20.05 -13.01
CA TYR A 45 21.67 19.46 -12.95
C TYR A 45 21.69 18.15 -12.14
N PHE A 46 20.62 17.84 -11.41
CA PHE A 46 20.51 16.64 -10.58
C PHE A 46 19.74 15.53 -11.32
N ALA A 47 20.24 14.30 -11.19
CA ALA A 47 19.53 13.14 -11.70
C ALA A 47 18.16 12.99 -11.01
N THR A 48 17.13 12.79 -11.81
CA THR A 48 15.78 12.46 -11.32
C THR A 48 15.77 11.09 -10.65
N ALA A 49 14.79 10.84 -9.77
CA ALA A 49 14.61 9.53 -9.14
C ALA A 49 14.50 8.37 -10.17
N ALA A 50 13.88 8.64 -11.34
CA ALA A 50 13.80 7.67 -12.43
C ALA A 50 15.16 7.39 -13.10
N GLN A 51 16.03 8.41 -13.22
CA GLN A 51 17.40 8.24 -13.72
C GLN A 51 18.28 7.51 -12.69
N GLY A 52 18.11 7.77 -11.40
CA GLY A 52 18.79 7.03 -10.33
C GLY A 52 18.45 5.54 -10.36
N LYS A 53 17.17 5.20 -10.52
CA LYS A 53 16.73 3.80 -10.65
C LYS A 53 17.35 3.09 -11.87
N LYS A 54 17.42 3.79 -13.02
CA LYS A 54 18.10 3.27 -14.21
C LYS A 54 19.60 3.07 -14.01
N ALA A 55 20.24 3.84 -13.14
CA ALA A 55 21.64 3.66 -12.80
C ALA A 55 21.87 2.50 -11.82
N ASP A 56 20.95 2.28 -10.87
CA ASP A 56 20.98 1.12 -9.96
C ASP A 56 20.74 -0.20 -10.70
N ASP A 57 19.89 -0.19 -11.72
CA ASP A 57 19.59 -1.35 -12.58
C ASP A 57 20.62 -1.54 -13.71
N ALA A 58 21.55 -0.60 -13.91
CA ALA A 58 22.59 -0.72 -14.92
C ALA A 58 23.69 -1.69 -14.46
N VAL A 59 24.01 -2.67 -15.31
CA VAL A 59 25.14 -3.59 -15.05
C VAL A 59 26.43 -2.78 -14.95
N ALA A 60 27.07 -2.80 -13.78
CA ALA A 60 28.30 -2.05 -13.59
C ALA A 60 29.43 -2.66 -14.43
N LYS A 61 30.34 -1.81 -14.92
CA LYS A 61 31.50 -2.23 -15.75
C LYS A 61 32.36 -3.33 -15.10
N ARG A 62 32.33 -3.45 -13.76
CA ARG A 62 33.01 -4.50 -13.00
C ARG A 62 32.33 -5.87 -13.10
N ASP A 63 31.02 -5.90 -13.36
CA ASP A 63 30.19 -7.11 -13.40
C ASP A 63 30.13 -7.72 -14.81
N ILE A 64 30.67 -6.99 -15.81
CA ILE A 64 30.86 -7.48 -17.18
C ILE A 64 32.32 -7.94 -17.31
N GLY A 65 32.52 -9.24 -17.56
CA GLY A 65 33.85 -9.83 -17.71
C GLY A 65 34.68 -9.19 -18.82
N ALA A 66 36.00 -9.15 -18.66
CA ALA A 66 36.93 -8.45 -19.56
C ALA A 66 36.83 -8.85 -21.05
N LEU A 67 36.30 -10.05 -21.34
CA LEU A 67 36.06 -10.57 -22.69
C LEU A 67 34.99 -9.80 -23.47
N ALA A 68 33.99 -9.24 -22.79
CA ALA A 68 32.90 -8.52 -23.44
C ALA A 68 33.33 -7.17 -24.04
N TYR A 69 34.53 -6.70 -23.72
CA TYR A 69 35.10 -5.44 -24.21
C TYR A 69 36.16 -5.64 -25.30
N LYS A 70 36.34 -6.87 -25.80
CA LYS A 70 37.28 -7.16 -26.89
C LYS A 70 36.56 -7.32 -28.22
N ASP A 71 37.01 -6.60 -29.24
CA ASP A 71 36.50 -6.73 -30.62
C ASP A 71 36.79 -8.12 -31.21
N LYS A 72 37.84 -8.79 -30.74
CA LYS A 72 38.21 -10.17 -31.09
C LYS A 72 38.78 -10.87 -29.87
N VAL A 73 38.29 -12.09 -29.60
CA VAL A 73 38.80 -12.98 -28.55
C VAL A 73 39.89 -13.87 -29.16
N THR A 74 41.06 -13.93 -28.52
CA THR A 74 42.18 -14.78 -28.94
C THR A 74 42.26 -16.05 -28.09
N ILE A 75 43.06 -17.03 -28.52
CA ILE A 75 43.29 -18.27 -27.74
C ILE A 75 43.88 -18.02 -26.35
N HIS A 76 44.55 -16.89 -26.13
CA HIS A 76 45.10 -16.50 -24.82
C HIS A 76 44.05 -15.94 -23.86
N ASP A 77 42.86 -15.63 -24.38
CA ASP A 77 41.75 -15.04 -23.64
C ASP A 77 40.78 -16.10 -23.07
N ILE A 78 40.96 -17.36 -23.47
CA ILE A 78 40.16 -18.50 -23.02
C ILE A 78 40.98 -19.22 -21.94
N GLU A 79 40.50 -19.19 -20.70
CA GLU A 79 41.13 -19.89 -19.58
C GLU A 79 40.87 -21.40 -19.71
N ALA A 80 41.70 -22.07 -20.51
CA ALA A 80 41.70 -23.51 -20.71
C ALA A 80 42.93 -24.12 -20.05
N ASN A 81 42.73 -25.18 -19.27
CA ASN A 81 43.81 -25.86 -18.57
C ASN A 81 44.75 -26.53 -19.61
N GLY A 82 46.06 -26.22 -19.59
CA GLY A 82 47.10 -26.84 -20.44
C GLY A 82 47.78 -25.89 -21.44
N GLU A 83 48.87 -26.33 -22.08
CA GLU A 83 49.59 -25.57 -23.12
C GLU A 83 49.11 -25.95 -24.52
N ALA A 84 48.92 -24.95 -25.38
CA ALA A 84 48.60 -25.16 -26.78
C ALA A 84 49.81 -25.80 -27.51
N HIS A 85 49.58 -26.90 -28.24
CA HIS A 85 50.59 -27.58 -29.04
C HIS A 85 50.10 -27.72 -30.49
N GLU A 86 51.01 -27.91 -31.44
CA GLU A 86 50.68 -28.11 -32.88
C GLU A 86 49.68 -29.26 -33.18
N ASN A 87 49.37 -30.13 -32.21
CA ASN A 87 48.51 -31.31 -32.37
C ASN A 87 47.38 -31.39 -31.30
N THR A 88 46.93 -30.25 -30.78
CA THR A 88 45.84 -30.18 -29.79
C THR A 88 44.61 -29.47 -30.34
N LEU A 89 43.40 -29.97 -30.06
CA LEU A 89 42.13 -29.29 -30.33
C LEU A 89 41.54 -28.75 -29.03
N LEU A 90 40.92 -27.56 -29.08
CA LEU A 90 40.20 -26.97 -27.96
C LEU A 90 38.80 -27.61 -27.86
N SER A 91 38.47 -28.16 -26.69
CA SER A 91 37.15 -28.70 -26.37
C SER A 91 36.59 -28.06 -25.10
N GLY A 92 35.32 -28.31 -24.77
CA GLY A 92 34.73 -27.88 -23.50
C GLY A 92 35.44 -28.38 -22.23
N ALA A 93 36.39 -29.32 -22.37
CA ALA A 93 37.23 -29.84 -21.28
C ALA A 93 38.69 -29.30 -21.30
N GLY A 94 39.02 -28.34 -22.17
CA GLY A 94 40.37 -27.79 -22.36
C GLY A 94 41.10 -28.31 -23.60
N TRP A 95 42.43 -28.17 -23.64
CA TRP A 95 43.27 -28.63 -24.75
C TRP A 95 43.40 -30.15 -24.77
N VAL A 96 42.84 -30.80 -25.80
CA VAL A 96 42.89 -32.27 -25.95
C VAL A 96 44.00 -32.66 -26.92
N LYS A 97 44.96 -33.47 -26.44
CA LYS A 97 46.08 -33.99 -27.23
C LYS A 97 45.62 -35.19 -28.05
N ILE A 98 45.67 -35.07 -29.38
CA ILE A 98 45.35 -36.19 -30.28
C ILE A 98 46.59 -37.09 -30.38
N SER A 99 46.43 -38.38 -30.09
CA SER A 99 47.54 -39.34 -30.17
C SER A 99 47.99 -39.54 -31.63
N PRO A 100 49.32 -39.52 -31.93
CA PRO A 100 49.84 -39.62 -33.29
C PRO A 100 49.59 -40.97 -33.99
N LEU A 101 49.08 -41.97 -33.28
CA LEU A 101 48.74 -43.29 -33.83
C LEU A 101 47.29 -43.41 -34.33
N GLY A 102 46.46 -42.37 -34.15
CA GLY A 102 45.06 -42.34 -34.59
C GLY A 102 44.80 -41.50 -35.85
N ILE A 103 45.84 -40.91 -36.44
CA ILE A 103 45.78 -40.10 -37.67
C ILE A 103 46.37 -40.91 -38.82
N GLY A 104 45.61 -41.90 -39.31
CA GLY A 104 45.90 -42.53 -40.60
C GLY A 104 45.76 -41.47 -41.70
N ASP A 105 46.81 -41.28 -42.50
CA ASP A 105 46.98 -40.51 -43.76
C ASP A 105 46.22 -39.19 -44.01
N MET A 106 45.49 -38.66 -43.02
CA MET A 106 44.81 -37.37 -43.11
C MET A 106 45.72 -36.22 -42.64
N LYS A 107 47.04 -36.36 -42.78
CA LYS A 107 47.94 -35.19 -42.75
C LYS A 107 47.85 -34.50 -44.11
N ALA A 108 46.97 -33.50 -44.17
CA ALA A 108 46.90 -32.50 -45.23
C ALA A 108 46.72 -33.07 -46.66
N ALA A 109 45.63 -33.80 -46.89
CA ALA A 109 44.99 -33.71 -48.19
C ALA A 109 44.24 -32.36 -48.22
N THR A 110 44.97 -31.27 -48.47
CA THR A 110 44.34 -30.05 -48.94
C THR A 110 43.68 -30.43 -50.26
N TYR A 111 42.35 -30.55 -50.26
CA TYR A 111 41.56 -30.78 -51.47
C TYR A 111 41.78 -29.59 -52.40
N ASP A 112 42.74 -29.73 -53.32
CA ASP A 112 42.98 -28.82 -54.42
C ASP A 112 42.21 -29.36 -55.64
N PRO A 113 41.01 -28.82 -55.94
CA PRO A 113 40.21 -29.30 -57.06
C PRO A 113 40.88 -29.04 -58.43
N ASP A 114 41.92 -28.21 -58.48
CA ASP A 114 42.55 -27.77 -59.74
C ASP A 114 43.84 -28.52 -60.07
N ASN A 115 44.34 -29.42 -59.20
CA ASN A 115 45.58 -30.18 -59.42
C ASN A 115 45.44 -31.69 -59.16
N VAL A 116 44.45 -32.33 -59.79
CA VAL A 116 44.23 -33.78 -59.77
C VAL A 116 45.26 -34.50 -60.65
N ARG A 117 46.47 -34.73 -60.14
CA ARG A 117 47.45 -35.61 -60.83
C ARG A 117 47.27 -37.11 -60.53
N SER A 118 46.36 -37.49 -59.64
CA SER A 118 45.93 -38.88 -59.46
C SER A 118 44.64 -38.93 -58.65
N ASN A 119 43.58 -39.52 -59.20
CA ASN A 119 42.33 -39.74 -58.48
C ASN A 119 42.58 -40.70 -57.31
N ALA A 120 42.32 -40.26 -56.08
CA ALA A 120 42.46 -41.08 -54.86
C ALA A 120 41.54 -42.31 -54.85
N PHE A 121 40.54 -42.33 -55.75
CA PHE A 121 39.64 -43.45 -56.00
C PHE A 121 39.92 -44.19 -57.32
N SER A 122 41.06 -43.95 -57.97
CA SER A 122 41.46 -44.75 -59.13
C SER A 122 41.76 -46.19 -58.71
N MET A 123 41.07 -47.16 -59.31
CA MET A 123 41.35 -48.58 -59.06
C MET A 123 42.77 -48.99 -59.47
N GLU A 124 43.42 -48.24 -60.37
CA GLU A 124 44.82 -48.49 -60.75
C GLU A 124 45.80 -48.25 -59.59
N ASN A 125 45.39 -47.49 -58.59
CA ASN A 125 46.17 -47.25 -57.37
C ASN A 125 45.81 -48.22 -56.22
N MET A 126 44.89 -49.16 -56.43
CA MET A 126 44.52 -50.18 -55.44
C MET A 126 45.44 -51.39 -55.55
N HIS A 127 46.41 -51.49 -54.63
CA HIS A 127 47.26 -52.67 -54.51
C HIS A 127 46.62 -53.71 -53.57
N GLU A 128 46.29 -54.90 -54.08
CA GLU A 128 45.78 -55.99 -53.24
C GLU A 128 46.86 -56.52 -52.27
N GLY A 129 46.51 -56.61 -50.98
CA GLY A 129 47.37 -57.20 -49.96
C GLY A 129 47.38 -58.73 -50.00
N SER A 130 48.39 -59.36 -49.40
CA SER A 130 48.55 -60.82 -49.37
C SER A 130 47.39 -61.57 -48.68
N THR A 131 46.63 -60.90 -47.80
CA THR A 131 45.54 -61.48 -47.01
C THR A 131 44.15 -60.92 -47.33
N LYS A 132 44.06 -59.79 -48.06
CA LYS A 132 42.79 -59.17 -48.47
C LYS A 132 42.85 -58.87 -49.96
N LYS A 133 42.40 -59.86 -50.74
CA LYS A 133 42.28 -59.77 -52.20
C LYS A 133 40.84 -59.46 -52.58
N ILE A 134 40.64 -58.75 -53.69
CA ILE A 134 39.31 -58.37 -54.20
C ILE A 134 38.57 -59.60 -54.72
N LEU A 135 39.32 -60.62 -55.19
CA LEU A 135 38.79 -61.93 -55.54
C LEU A 135 39.60 -63.03 -54.86
N THR A 136 38.91 -64.03 -54.33
CA THR A 136 39.53 -65.26 -53.83
C THR A 136 40.12 -66.09 -54.99
N ALA A 137 41.03 -67.01 -54.67
CA ALA A 137 41.61 -67.91 -55.66
C ALA A 137 40.55 -68.78 -56.38
N GLU A 138 39.50 -69.17 -55.64
CA GLU A 138 38.37 -69.94 -56.19
C GLU A 138 37.51 -69.10 -57.14
N GLU A 139 37.27 -67.83 -56.84
CA GLU A 139 36.51 -66.94 -57.73
C GLU A 139 37.28 -66.63 -59.02
N ARG A 140 38.62 -66.50 -58.94
CA ARG A 140 39.46 -66.35 -60.14
C ARG A 140 39.44 -67.61 -61.03
N LEU A 141 39.41 -68.80 -60.43
CA LEU A 141 39.26 -70.07 -61.16
C LEU A 141 37.91 -70.16 -61.90
N LYS A 142 36.81 -69.70 -61.28
CA LYS A 142 35.48 -69.66 -61.94
C LYS A 142 35.44 -68.72 -63.13
N LEU A 143 36.12 -67.57 -63.03
CA LEU A 143 36.22 -66.60 -64.13
C LEU A 143 37.13 -67.07 -65.27
N GLN A 144 38.04 -68.01 -65.01
CA GLN A 144 38.92 -68.58 -66.04
C GLN A 144 38.13 -69.32 -67.15
N TRP A 145 36.93 -69.83 -66.82
CA TRP A 145 35.98 -70.44 -67.77
C TRP A 145 35.32 -69.44 -68.72
N LEU A 146 35.39 -68.14 -68.42
CA LEU A 146 34.91 -67.04 -69.27
C LEU A 146 36.03 -66.41 -70.11
N SER A 147 37.28 -66.88 -69.96
CA SER A 147 38.40 -66.38 -70.76
C SER A 147 38.34 -66.91 -72.20
N SER A 148 38.94 -66.17 -73.13
CA SER A 148 39.05 -66.52 -74.55
C SER A 148 39.81 -67.82 -74.86
N ASN A 149 40.39 -68.47 -73.84
CA ASN A 149 41.05 -69.78 -73.93
C ASN A 149 40.21 -70.93 -73.30
N GLY A 150 38.96 -70.69 -72.91
CA GLY A 150 37.99 -71.72 -72.52
C GLY A 150 37.42 -72.45 -73.75
N PRO A 151 36.83 -73.66 -73.59
CA PRO A 151 36.37 -74.46 -74.73
C PRO A 151 35.30 -73.70 -75.55
N THR A 152 35.62 -73.39 -76.81
CA THR A 152 34.72 -72.73 -77.76
C THR A 152 33.64 -73.68 -78.27
N MET A 153 32.52 -73.11 -78.71
CA MET A 153 31.28 -73.76 -79.19
C MET A 153 31.42 -74.63 -80.47
N GLU A 154 32.55 -75.30 -80.71
CA GLU A 154 32.79 -76.11 -81.92
C GLU A 154 32.69 -77.63 -81.70
N LYS A 155 32.20 -78.09 -80.54
CA LYS A 155 31.96 -79.52 -80.26
C LYS A 155 30.52 -79.84 -79.87
N TRP A 156 29.56 -79.35 -80.66
CA TRP A 156 28.18 -79.80 -80.56
C TRP A 156 28.03 -81.11 -81.34
N ARG A 157 27.69 -82.22 -80.67
CA ARG A 157 27.35 -83.49 -81.35
C ARG A 157 25.84 -83.64 -81.48
N THR A 158 25.39 -84.08 -82.66
CA THR A 158 23.99 -84.33 -83.01
C THR A 158 23.44 -85.51 -82.21
N GLY A 159 22.34 -85.30 -81.48
CA GLY A 159 21.51 -86.38 -80.96
C GLY A 159 20.61 -86.96 -82.06
N ASN A 160 20.13 -88.20 -81.88
CA ASN A 160 19.30 -88.93 -82.86
C ASN A 160 17.94 -88.26 -83.16
N GLU A 161 17.58 -87.20 -82.44
CA GLU A 161 16.34 -86.43 -82.61
C GLU A 161 16.56 -85.09 -83.35
N GLY A 162 17.78 -84.82 -83.83
CA GLY A 162 18.10 -83.60 -84.58
C GLY A 162 18.17 -82.31 -83.74
N VAL A 163 18.12 -82.42 -82.41
CA VAL A 163 18.26 -81.29 -81.47
C VAL A 163 19.67 -81.29 -80.88
N TYR A 164 20.28 -80.10 -80.86
CA TYR A 164 21.63 -79.86 -80.34
C TYR A 164 21.58 -79.52 -78.84
N TYR A 165 22.18 -80.36 -77.99
CA TYR A 165 22.28 -80.12 -76.55
C TYR A 165 23.71 -79.75 -76.13
N PRO A 166 23.89 -78.77 -75.22
CA PRO A 166 25.21 -78.32 -74.78
C PRO A 166 25.92 -79.28 -73.82
N ILE A 167 25.26 -80.33 -73.32
CA ILE A 167 25.81 -81.31 -72.37
C ILE A 167 25.13 -82.66 -72.61
N SER A 168 25.85 -83.79 -72.55
CA SER A 168 25.28 -85.13 -72.71
C SER A 168 24.20 -85.41 -71.65
N PRO A 169 23.09 -86.11 -71.97
CA PRO A 169 22.09 -86.53 -70.98
C PRO A 169 22.68 -87.35 -69.82
N VAL A 170 23.81 -88.03 -70.04
CA VAL A 170 24.56 -88.77 -69.01
C VAL A 170 25.30 -87.82 -68.06
N GLU A 171 25.81 -86.70 -68.56
CA GLU A 171 26.52 -85.68 -67.77
C GLU A 171 25.55 -84.79 -66.98
N LEU A 172 24.36 -84.50 -67.53
CA LEU A 172 23.30 -83.79 -66.82
C LEU A 172 22.85 -84.54 -65.55
N LYS A 173 22.84 -85.88 -65.61
CA LYS A 173 22.46 -86.75 -64.48
C LYS A 173 23.48 -86.73 -63.34
N ASN A 174 24.77 -86.51 -63.66
CA ASN A 174 25.83 -86.37 -62.65
C ASN A 174 25.85 -84.96 -62.04
N THR A 175 25.50 -83.92 -62.80
CA THR A 175 25.41 -82.54 -62.29
C THR A 175 24.23 -82.35 -61.33
N ILE A 176 23.10 -83.02 -61.57
CA ILE A 176 21.93 -82.98 -60.65
C ILE A 176 22.24 -83.61 -59.29
N ASN A 177 23.07 -84.67 -59.25
CA ASN A 177 23.55 -85.25 -57.99
C ASN A 177 24.55 -84.36 -57.23
N TYR A 178 25.17 -83.38 -57.88
CA TYR A 178 26.08 -82.43 -57.24
C TYR A 178 25.32 -81.32 -56.50
N PHE A 179 24.12 -80.94 -56.97
CA PHE A 179 23.27 -79.95 -56.31
C PHE A 179 22.50 -80.51 -55.11
N SER A 180 22.19 -81.81 -55.07
CA SER A 180 21.49 -82.45 -53.94
C SER A 180 22.37 -82.72 -52.71
N LEU A 181 23.70 -82.61 -52.84
CA LEU A 181 24.67 -82.73 -51.74
C LEU A 181 25.22 -81.38 -51.25
N SER A 182 24.80 -80.26 -51.85
CA SER A 182 25.16 -78.93 -51.36
C SER A 182 24.33 -78.57 -50.11
N LYS A 183 24.98 -78.69 -48.95
CA LYS A 183 24.52 -78.20 -47.65
C LYS A 183 23.87 -76.83 -47.80
N SER A 184 22.64 -76.69 -47.32
CA SER A 184 21.89 -75.44 -47.10
C SER A 184 22.81 -74.21 -47.09
N LEU A 185 22.85 -73.51 -48.22
CA LEU A 185 23.27 -72.12 -48.24
C LEU A 185 22.20 -71.38 -47.46
N GLY A 186 22.53 -71.06 -46.21
CA GLY A 186 21.74 -70.21 -45.34
C GLY A 186 21.52 -68.86 -45.98
N MET A 187 20.54 -68.77 -46.88
CA MET A 187 19.83 -67.53 -47.12
C MET A 187 18.89 -67.35 -45.94
N SER A 188 19.49 -66.97 -44.81
CA SER A 188 18.76 -66.27 -43.75
C SER A 188 17.99 -65.16 -44.43
N LYS A 189 16.65 -65.28 -44.43
CA LYS A 189 15.77 -64.13 -44.52
C LYS A 189 16.36 -63.07 -43.58
N SER A 190 16.98 -62.03 -44.11
CA SER A 190 17.09 -60.77 -43.39
C SER A 190 15.66 -60.21 -43.32
N VAL A 191 14.84 -60.80 -42.46
CA VAL A 191 13.62 -60.16 -42.00
C VAL A 191 14.10 -58.90 -41.32
N TYR A 192 13.76 -57.76 -41.91
CA TYR A 192 13.91 -56.46 -41.30
C TYR A 192 13.30 -56.50 -39.89
N ASP A 193 14.16 -56.45 -38.86
CA ASP A 193 13.78 -56.40 -37.45
C ASP A 193 14.04 -54.97 -36.96
N PRO A 194 13.02 -54.09 -36.97
CA PRO A 194 13.19 -52.67 -36.63
C PRO A 194 13.67 -52.46 -35.19
N ASN A 195 13.64 -53.48 -34.33
CA ASN A 195 14.03 -53.38 -32.93
C ASN A 195 15.52 -53.72 -32.68
N LYS A 196 16.29 -54.07 -33.71
CA LYS A 196 17.71 -54.47 -33.59
C LYS A 196 18.72 -53.51 -34.21
N ILE A 197 18.26 -52.40 -34.78
CA ILE A 197 19.14 -51.38 -35.34
C ILE A 197 19.28 -50.27 -34.29
N ALA A 198 20.51 -50.03 -33.81
CA ALA A 198 20.79 -49.00 -32.79
C ALA A 198 20.51 -47.56 -33.26
N LYS A 199 20.24 -47.39 -34.56
CA LYS A 199 19.69 -46.18 -35.20
C LYS A 199 18.82 -46.65 -36.37
N ASP A 200 17.59 -46.16 -36.43
CA ASP A 200 16.72 -46.43 -37.57
C ASP A 200 17.37 -45.83 -38.83
N VAL A 201 17.56 -46.65 -39.86
CA VAL A 201 18.20 -46.22 -41.12
C VAL A 201 17.23 -45.37 -41.95
N PHE A 202 15.95 -45.36 -41.56
CA PHE A 202 14.90 -44.48 -42.06
C PHE A 202 14.56 -43.35 -41.07
N ASP A 203 15.37 -43.16 -40.03
CA ASP A 203 15.22 -42.01 -39.13
C ASP A 203 15.37 -40.73 -39.94
N MET A 204 14.34 -39.87 -39.91
CA MET A 204 14.30 -38.64 -40.71
C MET A 204 15.46 -37.71 -40.36
N ASP A 205 15.96 -37.79 -39.12
CA ASP A 205 17.12 -37.03 -38.64
C ASP A 205 18.44 -37.41 -39.35
N ASN A 206 18.50 -38.59 -39.97
CA ASN A 206 19.66 -39.08 -40.72
C ASN A 206 19.54 -38.88 -42.24
N MET A 207 18.41 -38.33 -42.74
CA MET A 207 18.23 -38.04 -44.17
C MET A 207 18.92 -36.73 -44.54
N LYS A 208 19.99 -36.81 -45.35
CA LYS A 208 20.59 -35.65 -46.03
C LYS A 208 20.03 -35.52 -47.43
N GLU A 209 19.55 -34.33 -47.77
CA GLU A 209 19.11 -34.02 -49.14
C GLU A 209 20.28 -34.16 -50.13
N GLY A 210 20.03 -34.80 -51.27
CA GLY A 210 21.03 -34.95 -52.34
C GLY A 210 21.05 -33.72 -53.26
N GLU A 211 22.18 -33.46 -53.93
CA GLU A 211 22.38 -32.25 -54.76
C GLU A 211 21.39 -32.08 -55.93
N LYS A 212 20.71 -33.17 -56.35
CA LYS A 212 19.78 -33.17 -57.50
C LYS A 212 18.31 -33.36 -57.12
N HIS A 213 18.03 -33.90 -55.94
CA HIS A 213 16.67 -34.21 -55.48
C HIS A 213 16.50 -33.60 -54.09
N LEU A 214 16.16 -32.31 -54.09
CA LEU A 214 15.88 -31.55 -52.88
C LEU A 214 14.42 -31.75 -52.45
N ILE A 215 14.18 -31.82 -51.14
CA ILE A 215 12.85 -31.93 -50.54
C ILE A 215 12.08 -30.62 -50.72
N PHE A 216 12.78 -29.48 -50.69
CA PHE A 216 12.27 -28.17 -51.09
C PHE A 216 13.16 -27.53 -52.14
N THR A 217 12.52 -26.96 -53.17
CA THR A 217 13.20 -26.08 -54.12
C THR A 217 13.73 -24.83 -53.42
N SER A 218 14.75 -24.18 -53.99
CA SER A 218 15.31 -22.94 -53.44
C SER A 218 14.26 -21.83 -53.33
N GLN A 219 13.26 -21.82 -54.22
CA GLN A 219 12.13 -20.88 -54.16
C GLN A 219 11.18 -21.16 -53.00
N GLU A 220 10.93 -22.43 -52.67
CA GLU A 220 10.10 -22.81 -51.52
C GLU A 220 10.79 -22.50 -50.20
N ARG A 221 12.10 -22.76 -50.06
CA ARG A 221 12.86 -22.35 -48.86
C ARG A 221 12.85 -20.83 -48.68
N ALA A 222 12.97 -20.07 -49.76
CA ALA A 222 12.88 -18.61 -49.72
C ALA A 222 11.47 -18.11 -49.33
N LYS A 223 10.42 -18.88 -49.59
CA LYS A 223 9.06 -18.57 -49.14
C LYS A 223 8.86 -18.92 -47.66
N VAL A 224 9.35 -20.06 -47.20
CA VAL A 224 9.31 -20.46 -45.78
C VAL A 224 10.05 -19.46 -44.91
N ALA A 225 11.28 -19.05 -45.30
CA ALA A 225 12.04 -18.03 -44.57
C ALA A 225 11.33 -16.66 -44.50
N LYS A 226 10.48 -16.32 -45.48
CA LYS A 226 9.64 -15.12 -45.42
C LYS A 226 8.47 -15.28 -44.45
N ILE A 227 7.91 -16.47 -44.34
CA ILE A 227 6.82 -16.77 -43.38
C ILE A 227 7.36 -16.66 -41.96
N ASP A 228 8.53 -17.24 -41.67
CA ASP A 228 9.17 -17.15 -40.34
C ASP A 228 9.41 -15.69 -39.95
N LYS A 229 9.91 -14.88 -40.90
CA LYS A 229 10.12 -13.45 -40.66
C LYS A 229 8.81 -12.69 -40.39
N ILE A 230 7.73 -13.03 -41.10
CA ILE A 230 6.41 -12.41 -40.87
C ILE A 230 5.85 -12.83 -39.51
N GLU A 231 6.07 -14.07 -39.09
CA GLU A 231 5.66 -14.57 -37.77
C GLU A 231 6.40 -13.82 -36.65
N ASP A 232 7.72 -13.64 -36.77
CA ASP A 232 8.52 -12.84 -35.84
C ASP A 232 8.04 -11.37 -35.77
N GLU A 233 7.79 -10.75 -36.94
CA GLU A 233 7.28 -9.37 -37.01
C GLU A 233 5.88 -9.25 -36.39
N ALA A 234 4.99 -10.23 -36.62
CA ALA A 234 3.65 -10.27 -36.05
C ALA A 234 3.69 -10.45 -34.51
N GLN A 235 4.58 -11.30 -34.02
CA GLN A 235 4.77 -11.51 -32.58
C GLN A 235 5.32 -10.26 -31.90
N ASN A 236 6.31 -9.60 -32.51
CA ASN A 236 6.84 -8.31 -32.03
C ASN A 236 5.75 -7.21 -32.02
N ALA A 237 4.92 -7.15 -33.05
CA ALA A 237 3.80 -6.20 -33.12
C ALA A 237 2.76 -6.46 -32.02
N LYS A 238 2.45 -7.74 -31.74
CA LYS A 238 1.54 -8.14 -30.65
C LYS A 238 2.10 -7.76 -29.29
N GLU A 239 3.38 -7.99 -29.03
CA GLU A 239 4.04 -7.62 -27.79
C GLU A 239 4.05 -6.09 -27.60
N THR A 240 4.35 -5.35 -28.66
CA THR A 240 4.30 -3.87 -28.65
C THR A 240 2.88 -3.36 -28.36
N ALA A 241 1.86 -3.95 -28.99
CA ALA A 241 0.46 -3.59 -28.73
C ALA A 241 0.05 -3.90 -27.28
N GLN A 242 0.50 -5.04 -26.73
CA GLN A 242 0.21 -5.40 -25.34
C GLN A 242 0.89 -4.45 -24.35
N GLN A 243 2.13 -4.03 -24.62
CA GLN A 243 2.82 -3.01 -23.83
C GLN A 243 2.06 -1.68 -23.89
N GLY A 244 1.58 -1.28 -25.07
CA GLY A 244 0.74 -0.09 -25.24
C GLY A 244 -0.56 -0.14 -24.43
N LEU A 245 -1.25 -1.29 -24.41
CA LEU A 245 -2.45 -1.50 -23.59
C LEU A 245 -2.16 -1.41 -22.09
N ASN A 246 -1.06 -2.01 -21.64
CA ASN A 246 -0.65 -1.95 -20.23
C ASN A 246 -0.36 -0.49 -19.82
N ALA A 247 0.40 0.25 -20.63
CA ALA A 247 0.69 1.65 -20.39
C ALA A 247 -0.58 2.52 -20.37
N ALA A 248 -1.53 2.28 -21.28
CA ALA A 248 -2.82 2.96 -21.28
C ALA A 248 -3.66 2.65 -20.03
N SER A 249 -3.64 1.40 -19.56
CA SER A 249 -4.34 1.01 -18.33
C SER A 249 -3.72 1.64 -17.08
N GLU A 250 -2.38 1.71 -17.00
CA GLU A 250 -1.68 2.40 -15.92
C GLU A 250 -1.99 3.91 -15.93
N ALA A 251 -1.95 4.55 -17.10
CA ALA A 251 -2.30 5.96 -17.26
C ALA A 251 -3.75 6.24 -16.82
N LYS A 252 -4.69 5.36 -17.17
CA LYS A 252 -6.09 5.45 -16.72
C LYS A 252 -6.20 5.38 -15.20
N ASN A 253 -5.53 4.42 -14.57
CA ASN A 253 -5.56 4.27 -13.11
C ASN A 253 -4.95 5.50 -12.40
N ILE A 254 -3.87 6.07 -12.95
CA ILE A 254 -3.26 7.31 -12.42
C ILE A 254 -4.24 8.48 -12.55
N ALA A 255 -4.94 8.60 -13.68
CA ALA A 255 -5.94 9.65 -13.88
C ALA A 255 -7.12 9.52 -12.91
N GLU A 256 -7.62 8.32 -12.68
CA GLU A 256 -8.71 8.05 -11.72
C GLU A 256 -8.30 8.39 -10.27
N ASN A 257 -7.08 8.01 -9.87
CA ASN A 257 -6.52 8.36 -8.56
C ASN A 257 -6.33 9.87 -8.39
N THR A 258 -5.86 10.54 -9.45
CA THR A 258 -5.68 11.99 -9.46
C THR A 258 -7.02 12.71 -9.33
N LEU A 259 -8.05 12.24 -10.05
CA LEU A 259 -9.41 12.76 -9.95
C LEU A 259 -10.01 12.57 -8.54
N SER A 260 -9.80 11.41 -7.92
CA SER A 260 -10.24 11.18 -6.54
C SER A 260 -9.56 12.16 -5.57
N THR A 261 -8.24 12.33 -5.70
CA THR A 261 -7.46 13.26 -4.87
C THR A 261 -7.94 14.71 -5.05
N ALA A 262 -8.24 15.11 -6.29
CA ALA A 262 -8.79 16.43 -6.57
C ALA A 262 -10.18 16.65 -5.94
N LYS A 263 -11.04 15.62 -5.92
CA LYS A 263 -12.34 15.67 -5.25
C LYS A 263 -12.19 15.79 -3.73
N ASP A 264 -11.28 15.04 -3.13
CA ASP A 264 -11.00 15.11 -1.69
C ASP A 264 -10.47 16.50 -1.31
N ALA A 265 -9.55 17.05 -2.11
CA ALA A 265 -9.03 18.40 -1.91
C ALA A 265 -10.13 19.47 -2.03
N HIS A 266 -11.06 19.32 -2.97
CA HIS A 266 -12.21 20.21 -3.11
C HIS A 266 -13.14 20.14 -1.89
N THR A 267 -13.46 18.94 -1.39
CA THR A 267 -14.28 18.75 -0.19
C THR A 267 -13.62 19.42 1.03
N ASN A 268 -12.33 19.19 1.24
CA ASN A 268 -11.59 19.81 2.35
C ASN A 268 -11.59 21.35 2.25
N ALA A 269 -11.49 21.91 1.04
CA ALA A 269 -11.57 23.35 0.83
C ALA A 269 -12.96 23.92 1.17
N VAL A 270 -14.03 23.17 0.87
CA VAL A 270 -15.41 23.54 1.24
C VAL A 270 -15.58 23.50 2.76
N ASP A 271 -15.12 22.45 3.43
CA ASP A 271 -15.22 22.32 4.88
C ASP A 271 -14.43 23.43 5.62
N ALA A 272 -13.24 23.76 5.12
CA ALA A 272 -12.44 24.87 5.62
C ALA A 272 -13.17 26.21 5.48
N LYS A 273 -13.82 26.45 4.33
CA LYS A 273 -14.65 27.64 4.11
C LYS A 273 -15.82 27.71 5.09
N THR A 274 -16.56 26.62 5.27
CA THR A 274 -17.69 26.56 6.22
C THR A 274 -17.22 26.82 7.66
N THR A 275 -16.07 26.27 8.04
CA THR A 275 -15.47 26.51 9.36
C THR A 275 -15.13 27.98 9.56
N ALA A 276 -14.52 28.63 8.55
CA ALA A 276 -14.21 30.05 8.60
C ALA A 276 -15.48 30.92 8.72
N GLU A 277 -16.56 30.58 8.02
CA GLU A 277 -17.85 31.29 8.13
C GLU A 277 -18.47 31.16 9.54
N VAL A 278 -18.35 30.00 10.18
CA VAL A 278 -18.82 29.79 11.57
C VAL A 278 -17.96 30.56 12.56
N ALA A 279 -16.64 30.57 12.37
CA ALA A 279 -15.72 31.35 13.19
C ALA A 279 -16.03 32.85 13.11
N GLN A 280 -16.28 33.38 11.91
CA GLN A 280 -16.66 34.78 11.71
C GLN A 280 -17.96 35.13 12.46
N LYS A 281 -19.01 34.32 12.29
CA LYS A 281 -20.29 34.53 13.02
C LYS A 281 -20.13 34.51 14.54
N THR A 282 -19.18 33.73 15.04
CA THR A 282 -18.87 33.66 16.47
C THR A 282 -18.13 34.90 16.94
N ALA A 283 -17.17 35.39 16.16
CA ALA A 283 -16.49 36.65 16.42
C ALA A 283 -17.46 37.84 16.45
N ASP A 284 -18.40 37.91 15.49
CA ASP A 284 -19.42 38.97 15.44
C ASP A 284 -20.32 38.95 16.69
N LYS A 285 -20.70 37.76 17.18
CA LYS A 285 -21.47 37.62 18.44
C LYS A 285 -20.68 38.09 19.64
N LEU A 286 -19.41 37.70 19.74
CA LEU A 286 -18.50 38.13 20.81
C LEU A 286 -18.37 39.65 20.83
N GLN A 287 -18.24 40.28 19.66
CA GLN A 287 -18.17 41.73 19.54
C GLN A 287 -19.43 42.42 20.10
N ASN A 288 -20.61 41.89 19.81
CA ASN A 288 -21.87 42.39 20.37
C ASN A 288 -21.92 42.23 21.91
N THR A 289 -21.54 41.06 22.44
CA THR A 289 -21.52 40.83 23.89
C THR A 289 -20.53 41.74 24.62
N VAL A 290 -19.36 41.99 24.02
CA VAL A 290 -18.38 42.93 24.56
C VAL A 290 -18.96 44.35 24.60
N GLN A 291 -19.69 44.77 23.56
CA GLN A 291 -20.35 46.07 23.52
C GLN A 291 -21.43 46.22 24.60
N GLU A 292 -22.20 45.15 24.86
CA GLU A 292 -23.18 45.10 25.95
C GLU A 292 -22.48 45.21 27.32
N CYS A 293 -21.37 44.50 27.52
CA CYS A 293 -20.58 44.57 28.75
C CYS A 293 -20.05 45.98 29.01
N PHE A 294 -19.53 46.67 27.99
CA PHE A 294 -19.11 48.07 28.13
C PHE A 294 -20.26 48.98 28.55
N THR A 295 -21.46 48.75 28.02
CA THR A 295 -22.66 49.52 28.38
C THR A 295 -23.06 49.29 29.84
N VAL A 296 -23.03 48.03 30.31
CA VAL A 296 -23.32 47.69 31.71
C VAL A 296 -22.26 48.26 32.65
N ALA A 297 -20.98 48.16 32.30
CA ALA A 297 -19.89 48.72 33.09
C ALA A 297 -20.01 50.25 33.21
N GLY A 298 -20.40 50.94 32.13
CA GLY A 298 -20.70 52.37 32.16
C GLY A 298 -21.81 52.72 33.16
N LYS A 299 -22.95 52.02 33.11
CA LYS A 299 -24.05 52.21 34.06
C LYS A 299 -23.65 51.92 35.51
N ALA A 300 -22.85 50.88 35.74
CA ALA A 300 -22.36 50.53 37.07
C ALA A 300 -21.44 51.62 37.64
N LYS A 301 -20.59 52.20 36.79
CA LYS A 301 -19.74 53.34 37.15
C LYS A 301 -20.59 54.56 37.56
N GLU A 302 -21.58 54.93 36.75
CA GLU A 302 -22.49 56.06 37.06
C GLU A 302 -23.23 55.84 38.39
N ALA A 303 -23.71 54.62 38.65
CA ALA A 303 -24.36 54.27 39.91
C ALA A 303 -23.42 54.37 41.11
N ALA A 304 -22.16 53.94 40.96
CA ALA A 304 -21.15 54.05 42.01
C ALA A 304 -20.83 55.52 42.33
N GLU A 305 -20.67 56.36 41.31
CA GLU A 305 -20.45 57.81 41.47
C GLU A 305 -21.63 58.46 42.22
N SER A 306 -22.87 58.13 41.85
CA SER A 306 -24.08 58.63 42.52
C SER A 306 -24.19 58.18 44.00
N ALA A 307 -23.81 56.94 44.31
CA ALA A 307 -23.78 56.44 45.69
C ALA A 307 -22.72 57.18 46.53
N LEU A 308 -21.58 57.51 45.92
CA LEU A 308 -20.49 58.26 46.56
C LEU A 308 -20.91 59.69 46.88
N ASP A 309 -21.57 60.38 45.95
CA ASP A 309 -22.17 61.70 46.18
C ASP A 309 -23.20 61.69 47.31
N THR A 310 -24.03 60.64 47.35
CA THR A 310 -25.01 60.45 48.42
C THR A 310 -24.33 60.25 49.77
N ALA A 311 -23.27 59.42 49.83
CA ALA A 311 -22.49 59.20 51.04
C ALA A 311 -21.83 60.49 51.55
N TYR A 312 -21.24 61.30 50.66
CA TYR A 312 -20.70 62.61 51.04
C TYR A 312 -21.77 63.56 51.57
N SER A 313 -22.95 63.57 50.96
CA SER A 313 -24.09 64.37 51.43
C SER A 313 -24.55 63.95 52.83
N VAL A 314 -24.61 62.65 53.10
CA VAL A 314 -24.93 62.11 54.44
C VAL A 314 -23.85 62.47 55.45
N GLN A 315 -22.56 62.28 55.12
CA GLN A 315 -21.46 62.62 56.01
C GLN A 315 -21.51 64.09 56.41
N LYS A 316 -21.74 65.00 55.44
CA LYS A 316 -21.88 66.43 55.71
C LYS A 316 -23.05 66.74 56.65
N LYS A 317 -24.17 66.00 56.56
CA LYS A 317 -25.29 66.12 57.50
C LYS A 317 -24.95 65.58 58.89
N VAL A 318 -24.23 64.46 58.97
CA VAL A 318 -23.75 63.90 60.25
C VAL A 318 -22.80 64.87 60.94
N ASP A 319 -21.86 65.48 60.20
CA ASP A 319 -20.91 66.45 60.75
C ASP A 319 -21.59 67.73 61.26
N LEU A 320 -22.79 68.05 60.76
CA LEU A 320 -23.63 69.16 61.24
C LEU A 320 -24.43 68.81 62.51
N ILE A 321 -24.53 67.54 62.90
CA ILE A 321 -25.14 67.12 64.15
C ILE A 321 -24.10 67.28 65.26
N GLN A 322 -24.23 68.35 66.06
CA GLN A 322 -23.44 68.50 67.28
C GLN A 322 -23.75 67.35 68.28
N PRO A 323 -22.78 66.94 69.12
CA PRO A 323 -23.02 65.91 70.13
C PRO A 323 -24.11 66.39 71.09
N LEU A 324 -25.26 65.72 71.07
CA LEU A 324 -26.36 66.03 71.96
C LEU A 324 -25.92 65.73 73.41
N PRO A 325 -26.15 66.66 74.36
CA PRO A 325 -25.85 66.43 75.76
C PRO A 325 -26.66 65.24 76.28
N LYS A 326 -26.04 64.41 77.12
CA LYS A 326 -26.66 63.25 77.79
C LYS A 326 -28.06 63.63 78.30
N GLN A 327 -29.08 63.01 77.73
CA GLN A 327 -30.47 63.23 78.11
C GLN A 327 -30.96 61.99 78.87
N ASP A 328 -31.31 62.22 80.14
CA ASP A 328 -31.84 61.22 81.06
C ASP A 328 -33.13 60.59 80.52
N TRP A 329 -33.23 59.26 80.59
CA TRP A 329 -34.41 58.52 80.17
C TRP A 329 -35.46 58.43 81.29
N ILE A 330 -36.49 59.27 81.14
CA ILE A 330 -37.94 59.04 81.28
C ILE A 330 -38.53 58.76 82.68
N ASP A 331 -39.51 59.62 83.04
CA ASP A 331 -40.85 59.16 83.44
C ASP A 331 -41.92 59.81 82.52
N GLY A 332 -42.81 59.00 81.94
CA GLY A 332 -44.14 59.35 81.40
C GLY A 332 -44.34 60.36 80.23
N THR A 333 -44.57 59.83 79.03
CA THR A 333 -45.49 60.32 77.94
C THR A 333 -45.33 61.72 77.32
N LYS A 334 -44.87 61.76 76.05
CA LYS A 334 -45.62 62.29 74.89
C LYS A 334 -44.95 61.90 73.57
N THR A 335 -45.77 61.43 72.64
CA THR A 335 -45.45 61.14 71.24
C THR A 335 -45.24 62.43 70.44
N VAL A 336 -44.00 62.77 70.12
CA VAL A 336 -43.59 63.54 68.93
C VAL A 336 -42.15 63.10 68.62
N ASP A 337 -41.80 62.91 67.35
CA ASP A 337 -40.46 62.50 66.84
C ASP A 337 -40.15 60.99 66.72
N ALA A 338 -41.12 60.21 66.25
CA ALA A 338 -40.80 58.99 65.51
C ALA A 338 -40.38 59.38 64.08
N LEU A 339 -39.10 59.19 63.77
CA LEU A 339 -38.45 59.61 62.51
C LEU A 339 -39.02 58.98 61.22
N ILE A 340 -39.96 58.04 61.29
CA ILE A 340 -40.66 57.47 60.12
C ILE A 340 -42.10 57.12 60.51
N SER A 341 -43.09 57.68 59.81
CA SER A 341 -44.49 57.31 60.00
C SER A 341 -44.77 55.90 59.43
N PRO A 342 -45.64 55.08 60.06
CA PRO A 342 -46.03 53.77 59.55
C PRO A 342 -46.62 53.80 58.12
N ALA A 343 -47.18 54.93 57.70
CA ALA A 343 -47.69 55.13 56.34
C ALA A 343 -46.56 55.17 55.28
N ASN A 344 -45.38 55.68 55.63
CA ASN A 344 -44.24 55.75 54.72
C ASN A 344 -43.50 54.41 54.61
N LEU A 345 -43.48 53.59 55.68
CA LEU A 345 -42.95 52.23 55.62
C LEU A 345 -43.82 51.33 54.73
N MET A 346 -45.15 51.51 54.76
CA MET A 346 -46.09 50.76 53.93
C MET A 346 -46.04 51.18 52.44
N ALA A 347 -45.69 52.43 52.14
CA ALA A 347 -45.47 52.92 50.78
C ALA A 347 -44.19 52.37 50.15
N SER A 348 -43.10 52.22 50.93
CA SER A 348 -41.84 51.64 50.45
C SER A 348 -41.93 50.13 50.20
N ILE A 349 -42.76 49.39 50.94
CA ILE A 349 -43.00 47.96 50.68
C ILE A 349 -43.86 47.75 49.42
N LYS A 350 -44.80 48.66 49.12
CA LYS A 350 -45.59 48.61 47.87
C LYS A 350 -44.81 49.05 46.62
N ALA A 351 -43.85 49.97 46.75
CA ALA A 351 -43.04 50.43 45.63
C ALA A 351 -42.01 49.39 45.13
N ASN A 352 -41.61 48.44 45.98
CA ASN A 352 -40.69 47.35 45.61
C ASN A 352 -41.39 46.06 45.14
N SER A 353 -42.73 45.99 45.15
CA SER A 353 -43.49 44.84 44.64
C SER A 353 -44.07 45.04 43.23
N SER A 354 -43.83 46.20 42.60
CA SER A 354 -44.47 46.58 41.33
C SER A 354 -43.44 47.01 40.27
N ASN A 355 -42.54 46.10 39.90
CA ASN A 355 -41.68 46.28 38.73
C ASN A 355 -41.63 45.00 37.88
N SER A 356 -42.80 44.52 37.43
CA SER A 356 -42.88 43.55 36.32
C SER A 356 -44.21 43.65 35.56
N THR A 357 -44.53 44.83 35.04
CA THR A 357 -45.58 44.96 34.01
C THR A 357 -45.14 45.98 32.98
N GLY A 358 -44.35 45.50 32.01
CA GLY A 358 -44.12 46.17 30.74
C GLY A 358 -44.44 45.17 29.63
N GLY A 359 -45.68 45.21 29.15
CA GLY A 359 -46.13 44.39 28.04
C GLY A 359 -45.49 44.82 26.72
N SER A 360 -45.09 43.84 25.92
CA SER A 360 -45.04 43.99 24.47
C SER A 360 -45.68 42.76 23.85
N SER A 361 -46.79 43.00 23.17
CA SER A 361 -47.47 42.07 22.29
C SER A 361 -46.56 41.65 21.15
N GLY A 362 -46.27 40.35 21.05
CA GLY A 362 -45.54 39.76 19.95
C GLY A 362 -45.73 38.26 19.95
N ASN A 363 -46.64 37.78 19.11
CA ASN A 363 -46.95 36.38 18.93
C ASN A 363 -45.78 35.66 18.23
N SER A 364 -44.86 35.10 19.01
CA SER A 364 -43.94 34.06 18.58
C SER A 364 -43.49 33.27 19.81
N GLY A 365 -43.76 31.96 19.83
CA GLY A 365 -43.43 31.05 20.94
C GLY A 365 -41.95 31.12 21.32
N GLY A 366 -41.65 31.85 22.40
CA GLY A 366 -40.33 31.92 22.99
C GLY A 366 -40.12 30.69 23.87
N ILE A 367 -39.42 29.68 23.34
CA ILE A 367 -38.85 28.62 24.16
C ILE A 367 -37.61 29.24 24.85
N SER A 368 -37.61 29.33 26.18
CA SER A 368 -36.42 29.71 26.96
C SER A 368 -35.27 28.77 26.58
N LYS A 369 -34.07 29.32 26.32
CA LYS A 369 -32.91 28.46 26.03
C LYS A 369 -32.59 27.65 27.29
N PRO A 370 -32.41 26.33 27.19
CA PRO A 370 -32.09 25.52 28.36
C PRO A 370 -30.74 25.92 28.94
N ILE A 371 -30.59 25.78 30.26
CA ILE A 371 -29.29 25.80 30.91
C ILE A 371 -28.60 24.47 30.60
N GLU A 372 -27.39 24.52 30.06
CA GLU A 372 -26.60 23.35 29.70
C GLU A 372 -25.45 23.14 30.69
N ILE A 373 -25.38 21.95 31.29
CA ILE A 373 -24.33 21.54 32.24
C ILE A 373 -23.60 20.34 31.62
N LEU A 374 -22.36 20.57 31.17
CA LEU A 374 -21.49 19.53 30.61
C LEU A 374 -20.52 19.03 31.70
N MET A 375 -20.57 17.74 31.97
CA MET A 375 -19.72 17.02 32.92
C MET A 375 -18.73 16.17 32.14
N THR A 376 -17.43 16.36 32.37
CA THR A 376 -16.35 15.74 31.56
C THR A 376 -15.30 15.01 32.38
N GLU A 377 -15.27 15.21 33.70
CA GLU A 377 -14.31 14.53 34.56
C GLU A 377 -14.67 13.05 34.69
N SER A 378 -13.74 12.14 34.42
CA SER A 378 -14.04 10.71 34.51
C SER A 378 -14.06 10.19 35.95
N GLY A 379 -15.02 9.34 36.27
CA GLY A 379 -15.24 8.80 37.62
C GLY A 379 -16.60 9.20 38.20
N ASP A 380 -16.76 9.06 39.51
CA ASP A 380 -17.98 9.43 40.22
C ASP A 380 -18.05 10.95 40.44
N ILE A 381 -19.13 11.56 39.97
CA ILE A 381 -19.36 13.01 40.06
C ILE A 381 -20.74 13.26 40.66
N PRO A 382 -20.87 14.18 41.63
CA PRO A 382 -22.17 14.58 42.15
C PRO A 382 -23.04 15.25 41.06
N LEU A 383 -24.34 14.97 41.10
CA LEU A 383 -25.31 15.63 40.22
C LEU A 383 -25.59 17.07 40.68
N PRO A 384 -25.92 17.99 39.76
CA PRO A 384 -26.22 19.37 40.11
C PRO A 384 -27.46 19.47 41.02
N GLU A 385 -27.33 20.24 42.11
CA GLU A 385 -28.43 20.52 43.04
C GLU A 385 -29.35 21.64 42.53
N GLY A 386 -30.56 21.73 43.10
CA GLY A 386 -31.48 22.84 42.86
C GLY A 386 -32.46 22.66 41.69
N ILE A 387 -32.51 21.47 41.06
CA ILE A 387 -33.48 21.20 40.00
C ILE A 387 -34.83 20.79 40.62
N THR A 388 -35.90 21.52 40.27
CA THR A 388 -37.22 21.30 40.84
C THR A 388 -37.88 20.05 40.24
N ALA A 389 -38.84 19.47 40.97
CA ALA A 389 -39.52 18.22 40.57
C ALA A 389 -40.21 18.31 39.19
N GLU A 390 -40.75 19.48 38.85
CA GLU A 390 -41.54 19.72 37.64
C GLU A 390 -40.71 20.16 36.42
N THR A 391 -39.44 20.52 36.65
CA THR A 391 -38.53 20.99 35.61
C THR A 391 -38.28 19.89 34.58
N ASP A 392 -38.40 20.24 33.29
CA ASP A 392 -38.06 19.34 32.19
C ASP A 392 -36.54 19.26 32.02
N ILE A 393 -36.03 18.04 31.89
CA ILE A 393 -34.60 17.75 31.75
C ILE A 393 -34.36 16.85 30.55
N GLU A 394 -33.30 17.16 29.81
CA GLU A 394 -32.74 16.29 28.77
C GLU A 394 -31.33 15.88 29.18
N ILE A 395 -31.03 14.58 29.15
CA ILE A 395 -29.71 14.05 29.49
C ILE A 395 -29.14 13.33 28.28
N TRP A 396 -27.93 13.72 27.90
CA TRP A 396 -27.10 13.01 26.94
C TRP A 396 -25.91 12.41 27.66
N ALA A 397 -25.58 11.16 27.34
CA ALA A 397 -24.45 10.45 27.90
C ALA A 397 -23.64 9.79 26.79
N TRP A 398 -22.31 9.91 26.85
CA TRP A 398 -21.38 9.26 25.94
C TRP A 398 -20.46 8.32 26.70
N GLY A 399 -20.37 7.06 26.26
CA GLY A 399 -19.35 6.13 26.75
C GLY A 399 -17.95 6.53 26.29
N GLY A 400 -16.92 6.08 27.00
CA GLY A 400 -15.53 6.24 26.54
C GLY A 400 -15.28 5.38 25.29
N GLY A 401 -14.45 5.87 24.36
CA GLY A 401 -14.01 5.09 23.20
C GLY A 401 -13.01 3.99 23.58
N GLY A 402 -12.94 2.93 22.78
CA GLY A 402 -11.96 1.86 22.93
C GLY A 402 -10.56 2.29 22.51
N GLY A 403 -9.53 1.81 23.20
CA GLY A 403 -8.15 1.98 22.78
C GLY A 403 -7.84 1.17 21.52
N GLY A 404 -7.01 1.74 20.65
CA GLY A 404 -6.42 1.02 19.53
C GLY A 404 -5.48 -0.06 20.04
N VAL A 405 -5.41 -1.15 19.27
CA VAL A 405 -4.56 -2.30 19.57
C VAL A 405 -3.55 -2.48 18.44
N LYS A 406 -2.68 -3.49 18.58
CA LYS A 406 -1.84 -3.91 17.47
C LYS A 406 -2.71 -4.21 16.26
N ASP A 407 -2.36 -3.62 15.12
CA ASP A 407 -3.03 -3.83 13.83
C ASP A 407 -4.50 -3.31 13.72
N GLY A 408 -5.28 -3.19 14.80
CA GLY A 408 -6.71 -2.86 14.79
C GLY A 408 -7.09 -1.55 15.50
N GLY A 409 -8.00 -0.77 14.90
CA GLY A 409 -8.54 0.45 15.53
C GLY A 409 -9.56 0.15 16.63
N GLY A 410 -9.64 0.99 17.66
CA GLY A 410 -10.64 0.86 18.73
C GLY A 410 -12.01 1.40 18.30
N GLY A 411 -13.11 0.80 18.74
CA GLY A 411 -14.46 1.28 18.44
C GLY A 411 -14.86 2.51 19.26
N GLY A 412 -15.79 3.31 18.73
CA GLY A 412 -16.27 4.51 19.41
C GLY A 412 -17.20 4.22 20.59
N GLY A 413 -17.37 5.18 21.49
CA GLY A 413 -18.35 5.09 22.58
C GLY A 413 -19.77 5.30 22.08
N GLN A 414 -20.75 4.66 22.73
CA GLN A 414 -22.16 4.87 22.44
C GLN A 414 -22.62 6.25 22.92
N CYS A 415 -23.66 6.81 22.27
CA CYS A 415 -24.46 7.90 22.80
C CYS A 415 -25.84 7.40 23.25
N ALA A 416 -26.26 7.79 24.45
CA ALA A 416 -27.60 7.57 24.98
C ALA A 416 -28.25 8.91 25.34
N HIS A 417 -29.57 9.01 25.12
CA HIS A 417 -30.34 10.23 25.31
C HIS A 417 -31.68 9.92 25.95
N VAL A 418 -32.04 10.66 26.99
CA VAL A 418 -33.31 10.53 27.72
C VAL A 418 -33.92 11.89 28.06
N LYS A 419 -35.25 11.94 28.10
CA LYS A 419 -36.02 13.09 28.55
C LYS A 419 -36.84 12.69 29.77
N LEU A 420 -36.78 13.48 30.84
CA LEU A 420 -37.35 13.16 32.14
C LEU A 420 -37.65 14.43 32.95
N LYS A 421 -38.34 14.25 34.07
CA LYS A 421 -38.63 15.33 35.03
C LYS A 421 -37.56 15.39 36.12
N GLY A 422 -37.36 16.56 36.72
CA GLY A 422 -36.40 16.71 37.83
C GLY A 422 -36.66 15.83 39.03
N SER A 423 -37.91 15.37 39.23
CA SER A 423 -38.26 14.38 40.23
C SER A 423 -37.54 13.03 40.05
N ASP A 424 -37.15 12.66 38.83
CA ASP A 424 -36.42 11.42 38.55
C ASP A 424 -34.91 11.55 38.76
N LEU A 425 -34.35 12.75 38.51
CA LEU A 425 -32.94 13.03 38.76
C LEU A 425 -32.65 13.16 40.27
N ASN A 426 -33.56 13.77 41.04
CA ASN A 426 -33.41 14.00 42.49
C ASN A 426 -33.36 12.71 43.33
N LYS A 427 -33.76 11.57 42.77
CA LYS A 427 -33.65 10.25 43.42
C LYS A 427 -32.22 9.70 43.41
N LEU A 428 -31.31 10.34 42.69
CA LEU A 428 -29.95 9.86 42.42
C LEU A 428 -28.91 10.86 42.88
N LYS A 429 -27.75 10.35 43.30
CA LYS A 429 -26.71 11.17 43.96
C LYS A 429 -25.47 11.39 43.11
N THR A 430 -25.17 10.45 42.21
CA THR A 430 -23.91 10.46 41.46
C THR A 430 -24.13 9.98 40.03
N ALA A 431 -23.34 10.56 39.13
CA ALA A 431 -23.11 10.08 37.78
C ALA A 431 -21.71 9.48 37.70
N TYR A 432 -21.53 8.44 36.88
CA TYR A 432 -20.23 7.85 36.59
C TYR A 432 -19.86 8.11 35.13
N ILE A 433 -18.72 8.75 34.87
CA ILE A 433 -18.21 8.99 33.52
C ILE A 433 -17.08 8.01 33.20
N GLY A 434 -17.24 7.27 32.10
CA GLY A 434 -16.28 6.27 31.66
C GLY A 434 -15.07 6.87 30.95
N ARG A 435 -13.87 6.39 31.31
CA ARG A 435 -12.62 6.75 30.64
C ARG A 435 -12.47 6.06 29.29
N GLY A 436 -11.77 6.67 28.36
CA GLY A 436 -11.30 6.01 27.16
C GLY A 436 -10.35 4.86 27.47
N GLY A 437 -10.40 3.82 26.64
CA GLY A 437 -9.52 2.66 26.75
C GLY A 437 -8.07 3.03 26.44
N LYS A 438 -7.12 2.49 27.19
CA LYS A 438 -5.68 2.75 26.98
C LYS A 438 -5.17 1.98 25.77
N GLY A 439 -4.60 2.64 24.78
CA GLY A 439 -4.04 1.95 23.62
C GLY A 439 -2.82 1.11 24.00
N ASN A 440 -2.56 0.02 23.28
CA ASN A 440 -1.42 -0.87 23.57
C ASN A 440 -0.81 -1.47 22.30
N ASP A 441 0.26 -2.26 22.47
CA ASP A 441 1.02 -2.93 21.43
C ASP A 441 0.66 -4.43 21.25
N SER A 442 -0.43 -4.86 21.86
CA SER A 442 -0.88 -6.25 21.89
C SER A 442 -2.35 -6.35 21.50
N ASN A 443 -2.92 -7.55 21.44
CA ASN A 443 -4.36 -7.74 21.21
C ASN A 443 -5.11 -7.90 22.54
N ILE A 444 -4.63 -7.23 23.60
CA ILE A 444 -5.28 -7.25 24.92
C ILE A 444 -6.44 -6.24 24.91
N LEU A 445 -7.52 -6.58 25.64
CA LEU A 445 -8.73 -5.76 25.76
C LEU A 445 -8.43 -4.38 26.37
N CYS A 446 -8.62 -3.35 25.56
CA CYS A 446 -8.50 -1.94 25.89
C CYS A 446 -9.84 -1.22 25.74
N ASN A 447 -10.87 -1.73 26.40
CA ASN A 447 -12.23 -1.19 26.23
C ASN A 447 -12.36 0.18 26.92
N GLY A 448 -13.18 1.04 26.32
CA GLY A 448 -13.65 2.26 26.96
C GLY A 448 -14.62 1.93 28.09
N GLY A 449 -14.61 2.78 29.11
CA GLY A 449 -15.54 2.72 30.24
C GLY A 449 -16.93 3.15 29.83
N ARG A 450 -17.93 2.49 30.40
CA ARG A 450 -19.34 2.92 30.35
C ARG A 450 -19.54 4.24 31.09
N THR A 451 -20.44 5.08 30.60
CA THR A 451 -20.91 6.30 31.26
C THR A 451 -22.36 6.09 31.68
N MET A 452 -22.71 6.38 32.94
CA MET A 452 -24.07 6.13 33.43
C MET A 452 -24.52 7.08 34.52
N ILE A 453 -25.83 7.31 34.55
CA ILE A 453 -26.56 7.73 35.74
C ILE A 453 -27.44 6.54 36.12
N LYS A 454 -27.07 5.86 37.21
CA LYS A 454 -27.63 4.55 37.57
C LYS A 454 -29.16 4.61 37.66
N GLY A 455 -29.85 3.82 36.85
CA GLY A 455 -31.31 3.75 36.83
C GLY A 455 -32.01 4.73 35.88
N LEU A 456 -31.28 5.63 35.21
CA LEU A 456 -31.84 6.55 34.19
C LEU A 456 -31.26 6.30 32.81
N VAL A 457 -29.93 6.36 32.68
CA VAL A 457 -29.26 6.30 31.39
C VAL A 457 -27.92 5.57 31.52
N THR A 458 -27.60 4.76 30.51
CA THR A 458 -26.30 4.11 30.38
C THR A 458 -25.89 4.20 28.91
N ALA A 459 -24.66 4.66 28.69
CA ALA A 459 -23.99 4.66 27.41
C ALA A 459 -22.77 3.74 27.50
N GLU A 460 -22.76 2.69 26.69
CA GLU A 460 -21.68 1.70 26.67
C GLU A 460 -20.39 2.27 26.08
N GLY A 461 -19.25 1.78 26.60
CA GLY A 461 -17.94 2.11 26.06
C GLY A 461 -17.63 1.35 24.77
N GLY A 462 -16.72 1.89 23.97
CA GLY A 462 -16.22 1.26 22.76
C GLY A 462 -15.27 0.09 23.04
N TYR A 463 -15.28 -0.92 22.17
CA TYR A 463 -14.45 -2.11 22.31
C TYR A 463 -13.18 -2.02 21.45
N SER A 464 -12.12 -2.65 21.93
CA SER A 464 -10.80 -2.64 21.29
C SER A 464 -10.59 -3.75 20.25
N VAL A 465 -11.39 -4.81 20.31
CA VAL A 465 -11.38 -5.95 19.36
C VAL A 465 -12.82 -6.35 19.04
N SER A 466 -13.03 -6.98 17.88
CA SER A 466 -14.34 -7.53 17.50
C SER A 466 -14.73 -8.64 18.48
N MET A 467 -15.75 -8.39 19.30
CA MET A 467 -16.31 -9.40 20.21
C MET A 467 -17.58 -9.99 19.60
N ALA A 468 -17.48 -11.19 19.02
CA ALA A 468 -18.61 -11.92 18.43
C ALA A 468 -19.72 -12.31 19.43
N LEU A 469 -19.64 -11.97 20.72
CA LEU A 469 -20.43 -12.60 21.79
C LEU A 469 -21.27 -11.68 22.70
N VAL A 470 -21.24 -10.35 22.56
CA VAL A 470 -21.98 -9.46 23.47
C VAL A 470 -23.09 -8.72 22.76
N ASN A 471 -24.20 -9.40 22.45
CA ASN A 471 -25.37 -8.85 21.74
C ASN A 471 -26.34 -8.11 22.70
N PHE A 472 -25.91 -7.00 23.30
CA PHE A 472 -26.79 -6.11 24.07
C PHE A 472 -27.16 -4.87 23.24
N GLY A 473 -28.43 -4.47 23.28
CA GLY A 473 -28.96 -3.37 22.47
C GLY A 473 -28.27 -2.04 22.76
N GLY A 474 -27.74 -1.39 21.71
CA GLY A 474 -26.94 -0.18 21.80
C GLY A 474 -25.53 -0.47 22.32
N LYS A 475 -24.58 -0.72 21.41
CA LYS A 475 -23.19 -1.00 21.78
C LYS A 475 -22.29 0.20 21.49
N GLY A 476 -21.18 0.31 22.21
CA GLY A 476 -20.01 0.96 21.64
C GLY A 476 -19.55 0.19 20.40
N GLY A 477 -18.81 0.85 19.51
CA GLY A 477 -18.29 0.21 18.30
C GLY A 477 -17.38 -0.96 18.65
N ASP A 478 -17.38 -1.98 17.81
CA ASP A 478 -16.44 -3.09 17.87
C ASP A 478 -15.08 -2.65 17.33
N GLY A 479 -13.98 -3.13 17.92
CA GLY A 479 -12.65 -2.86 17.38
C GLY A 479 -12.37 -3.63 16.09
N GLY A 480 -11.49 -3.09 15.24
CA GLY A 480 -11.10 -3.73 14.00
C GLY A 480 -10.27 -4.99 14.24
N SER A 481 -10.66 -6.12 13.66
CA SER A 481 -9.92 -7.38 13.74
C SER A 481 -9.22 -7.75 12.42
N ASN A 482 -8.02 -8.35 12.54
CA ASN A 482 -7.24 -9.02 11.49
C ASN A 482 -6.77 -8.18 10.28
N ARG A 483 -5.72 -8.71 9.62
CA ARG A 483 -5.18 -8.22 8.34
C ARG A 483 -6.23 -8.37 7.24
N GLY A 484 -6.64 -7.28 6.62
CA GLY A 484 -7.63 -7.33 5.54
C GLY A 484 -8.15 -6.00 5.03
N GLY A 485 -7.79 -4.88 5.67
CA GLY A 485 -8.18 -3.54 5.25
C GLY A 485 -9.68 -3.25 5.36
N SER A 486 -10.43 -4.02 6.15
CA SER A 486 -11.88 -3.85 6.30
C SER A 486 -12.22 -2.56 7.04
N SER A 487 -13.04 -1.71 6.44
CA SER A 487 -13.57 -0.53 7.13
C SER A 487 -14.59 -0.89 8.20
N GLY A 488 -14.61 -0.12 9.28
CA GLY A 488 -15.59 -0.23 10.34
C GLY A 488 -16.98 0.26 9.89
N GLU A 489 -18.02 -0.34 10.44
CA GLU A 489 -19.41 0.04 10.23
C GLU A 489 -19.76 1.36 10.95
N SER A 490 -20.68 2.11 10.34
CA SER A 490 -21.16 3.40 10.83
C SER A 490 -22.53 3.28 11.49
N PHE A 491 -22.79 4.12 12.50
CA PHE A 491 -24.06 4.09 13.24
C PHE A 491 -24.60 5.50 13.53
N ILE A 492 -25.86 5.58 13.96
CA ILE A 492 -26.45 6.87 14.39
C ILE A 492 -26.19 7.11 15.88
N PHE A 493 -26.52 6.15 16.73
CA PHE A 493 -26.43 6.26 18.21
C PHE A 493 -25.30 5.42 18.81
N SER A 494 -25.00 4.27 18.21
CA SER A 494 -23.86 3.44 18.60
C SER A 494 -22.55 4.10 18.23
N GLY A 495 -21.46 3.71 18.88
CA GLY A 495 -20.13 4.11 18.42
C GLY A 495 -19.76 3.42 17.11
N GLY A 496 -19.02 4.12 16.25
CA GLY A 496 -18.53 3.54 14.99
C GLY A 496 -17.50 2.44 15.23
N ASN A 497 -17.50 1.38 14.42
CA ASN A 497 -16.54 0.28 14.57
C ASN A 497 -15.12 0.70 14.15
N GLY A 498 -14.10 0.10 14.73
CA GLY A 498 -12.71 0.31 14.35
C GLY A 498 -12.36 -0.32 12.99
N GLY A 499 -11.40 0.29 12.30
CA GLY A 499 -10.87 -0.22 11.05
C GLY A 499 -9.88 -1.37 11.24
N GLY A 500 -9.93 -2.35 10.34
CA GLY A 500 -9.00 -3.49 10.30
C GLY A 500 -7.61 -3.13 9.76
N SER A 501 -6.63 -3.97 10.04
CA SER A 501 -5.23 -3.74 9.64
C SER A 501 -5.03 -3.79 8.13
N GLY A 502 -4.07 -3.02 7.63
CA GLY A 502 -3.62 -3.10 6.25
C GLY A 502 -3.08 -4.48 5.87
N VAL A 503 -2.94 -4.70 4.58
CA VAL A 503 -2.18 -5.84 4.04
C VAL A 503 -0.99 -5.24 3.29
N ASP A 504 0.12 -5.96 3.15
CA ASP A 504 1.29 -5.41 2.44
C ASP A 504 0.89 -4.89 1.05
N GLY A 505 1.22 -3.63 0.77
CA GLY A 505 0.83 -2.93 -0.46
C GLY A 505 -0.66 -2.56 -0.60
N LYS A 506 -1.50 -2.77 0.42
CA LYS A 506 -2.95 -2.46 0.41
C LYS A 506 -3.38 -1.63 1.63
N ARG A 507 -4.27 -0.65 1.40
CA ARG A 507 -4.76 0.28 2.44
C ARG A 507 -5.39 -0.43 3.64
N ALA A 508 -5.14 0.10 4.84
CA ALA A 508 -5.79 -0.30 6.08
C ALA A 508 -7.22 0.25 6.17
N GLY A 509 -8.08 -0.45 6.93
CA GLY A 509 -9.48 -0.10 7.09
C GLY A 509 -9.66 1.23 7.81
N THR A 510 -10.63 2.02 7.37
CA THR A 510 -11.04 3.24 8.08
C THR A 510 -11.97 2.89 9.22
N GLY A 511 -11.94 3.65 10.32
CA GLY A 511 -12.97 3.57 11.34
C GLY A 511 -14.33 4.01 10.79
N GLY A 512 -15.39 3.39 11.29
CA GLY A 512 -16.76 3.76 10.98
C GLY A 512 -17.16 5.04 11.70
N SER A 513 -18.06 5.81 11.09
CA SER A 513 -18.51 7.08 11.63
C SER A 513 -19.72 6.90 12.56
N SER A 514 -19.94 7.84 13.47
CA SER A 514 -21.17 7.90 14.25
C SER A 514 -21.80 9.28 14.20
N PHE A 515 -23.11 9.40 14.08
CA PHE A 515 -23.72 10.73 14.11
C PHE A 515 -23.71 11.31 15.54
N LEU A 516 -24.11 10.50 16.52
CA LEU A 516 -24.26 10.94 17.90
C LEU A 516 -23.24 10.32 18.85
N GLY A 517 -22.85 9.06 18.64
CA GLY A 517 -21.79 8.39 19.38
C GLY A 517 -20.40 8.80 18.92
N GLY A 518 -19.36 8.18 19.44
CA GLY A 518 -17.98 8.40 19.00
C GLY A 518 -17.66 7.67 17.69
N GLY A 519 -16.73 8.22 16.91
CA GLY A 519 -16.20 7.56 15.71
C GLY A 519 -15.23 6.43 16.05
N GLY A 520 -15.15 5.40 15.21
CA GLY A 520 -14.19 4.32 15.38
C GLY A 520 -12.77 4.73 14.95
N GLY A 521 -11.73 4.16 15.55
CA GLY A 521 -10.34 4.39 15.19
C GLY A 521 -9.93 3.70 13.89
N GLY A 522 -8.96 4.27 13.17
CA GLY A 522 -8.43 3.70 11.94
C GLY A 522 -7.49 2.50 12.18
N GLY A 523 -7.44 1.57 11.23
CA GLY A 523 -6.56 0.40 11.29
C GLY A 523 -5.08 0.73 11.06
N GLY A 524 -4.20 -0.08 11.65
CA GLY A 524 -2.75 0.11 11.56
C GLY A 524 -2.17 -0.19 10.18
N GLN A 525 -1.06 0.48 9.87
CA GLN A 525 -0.31 0.31 8.62
C GLN A 525 0.54 -0.97 8.66
N CYS A 526 0.43 -1.79 7.61
CA CYS A 526 1.38 -2.84 7.23
C CYS A 526 2.41 -2.34 6.19
N LYS A 527 3.42 -3.16 5.84
CA LYS A 527 4.56 -2.73 5.00
C LYS A 527 4.07 -2.25 3.62
N GLY A 528 4.36 -0.99 3.31
CA GLY A 528 3.95 -0.37 2.04
C GLY A 528 2.44 -0.10 1.91
N SER A 529 1.67 -0.18 2.99
CA SER A 529 0.24 0.20 3.00
C SER A 529 0.02 1.66 3.42
N ILE A 530 -1.19 2.19 3.22
CA ILE A 530 -1.64 3.47 3.77
C ILE A 530 -2.43 3.21 5.06
N MET A 531 -2.13 3.92 6.14
CA MET A 531 -2.81 3.81 7.44
C MET A 531 -4.31 4.20 7.35
N GLY A 532 -5.13 3.57 8.19
CA GLY A 532 -6.57 3.81 8.25
C GLY A 532 -6.89 5.16 8.88
N GLN A 533 -7.90 5.85 8.36
CA GLN A 533 -8.42 7.07 8.96
C GLN A 533 -9.38 6.74 10.10
N GLY A 534 -9.46 7.61 11.11
CA GLY A 534 -10.53 7.54 12.10
C GLY A 534 -11.87 7.89 11.49
N GLY A 535 -12.94 7.35 12.06
CA GLY A 535 -14.32 7.67 11.72
C GLY A 535 -14.73 9.01 12.31
N GLU A 536 -15.64 9.67 11.63
CA GLU A 536 -16.12 11.01 11.98
C GLU A 536 -17.26 10.94 13.00
N SER A 537 -17.44 12.01 13.77
CA SER A 537 -18.64 12.21 14.57
C SER A 537 -19.11 13.66 14.63
N TYR A 538 -20.43 13.84 14.68
CA TYR A 538 -21.04 15.17 14.78
C TYR A 538 -21.21 15.63 16.23
N LYS A 539 -21.62 14.74 17.14
CA LYS A 539 -21.79 15.06 18.58
C LYS A 539 -20.79 14.38 19.51
N GLY A 540 -20.27 13.23 19.14
CA GLY A 540 -19.19 12.56 19.86
C GLY A 540 -17.82 12.98 19.32
N GLY A 541 -16.79 12.39 19.89
CA GLY A 541 -15.42 12.56 19.43
C GLY A 541 -15.13 11.74 18.18
N ARG A 542 -14.20 12.21 17.37
CA ARG A 542 -13.67 11.50 16.20
C ARG A 542 -12.76 10.36 16.64
N GLY A 543 -12.66 9.34 15.80
CA GLY A 543 -11.64 8.32 15.97
C GLY A 543 -10.25 8.84 15.61
N GLY A 544 -9.23 8.28 16.26
CA GLY A 544 -7.84 8.52 15.92
C GLY A 544 -7.43 7.80 14.63
N ARG A 545 -6.41 8.33 13.96
CA ARG A 545 -5.82 7.69 12.77
C ARG A 545 -4.96 6.49 13.19
N GLY A 546 -4.95 5.41 12.40
CA GLY A 546 -4.01 4.31 12.62
C GLY A 546 -2.55 4.75 12.41
N GLY A 547 -1.61 4.13 13.11
CA GLY A 547 -0.16 4.35 13.01
C GLY A 547 0.57 3.17 12.37
N ASN A 548 1.90 3.14 12.51
CA ASN A 548 2.75 2.08 11.97
C ASN A 548 2.64 0.79 12.81
N GLY A 549 1.87 -0.18 12.31
CA GLY A 549 1.59 -1.45 13.01
C GLY A 549 0.61 -1.35 14.19
N ALA A 550 -0.04 -0.21 14.40
CA ALA A 550 -0.97 0.01 15.52
C ALA A 550 -2.20 0.82 15.09
N GLY A 551 -3.38 0.49 15.62
CA GLY A 551 -4.61 1.23 15.31
C GLY A 551 -4.79 2.52 16.11
N GLY A 552 -5.66 3.40 15.63
CA GLY A 552 -6.10 4.58 16.37
C GLY A 552 -7.14 4.22 17.44
N GLY A 553 -7.25 5.04 18.48
CA GLY A 553 -8.31 4.91 19.49
C GLY A 553 -9.66 5.40 18.96
N GLY A 554 -10.75 4.82 19.44
CA GLY A 554 -12.10 5.30 19.15
C GLY A 554 -12.43 6.57 19.93
N GLY A 555 -13.30 7.41 19.40
CA GLY A 555 -13.81 8.59 20.09
C GLY A 555 -14.84 8.23 21.17
N GLY A 556 -14.90 9.02 22.23
CA GLY A 556 -15.98 9.04 23.22
C GLY A 556 -16.87 10.25 22.99
N TYR A 557 -16.98 11.12 24.00
CA TYR A 557 -17.32 12.52 23.76
C TYR A 557 -16.11 13.29 23.23
N PHE A 558 -14.92 12.94 23.74
CA PHE A 558 -13.65 13.47 23.26
C PHE A 558 -13.07 12.62 22.14
N ASP A 559 -12.20 13.22 21.34
CA ASP A 559 -11.51 12.54 20.24
C ASP A 559 -10.59 11.42 20.76
N GLY A 560 -10.56 10.31 20.03
CA GLY A 560 -9.56 9.27 20.20
C GLY A 560 -8.21 9.71 19.67
N LYS A 561 -7.12 9.27 20.30
CA LYS A 561 -5.76 9.57 19.86
C LYS A 561 -5.36 8.69 18.68
N SER A 562 -4.52 9.22 17.81
CA SER A 562 -3.90 8.44 16.74
C SER A 562 -2.93 7.39 17.30
N GLY A 563 -2.81 6.27 16.60
CA GLY A 563 -1.81 5.24 16.89
C GLY A 563 -0.40 5.75 16.60
N GLY A 564 0.55 5.38 17.46
CA GLY A 564 1.97 5.67 17.30
C GLY A 564 2.72 4.54 16.60
N ASP A 565 4.05 4.53 16.76
CA ASP A 565 4.87 3.38 16.36
C ASP A 565 4.60 2.21 17.31
N LYS A 566 3.93 1.18 16.80
CA LYS A 566 3.63 -0.08 17.49
C LYS A 566 2.74 0.01 18.73
N ILE A 567 2.36 1.20 19.19
CA ILE A 567 1.43 1.40 20.31
C ILE A 567 0.14 2.03 19.78
N GLY A 568 -0.99 1.39 20.06
CA GLY A 568 -2.30 1.88 19.67
C GLY A 568 -2.66 3.20 20.36
N GLY A 569 -3.55 3.97 19.74
CA GLY A 569 -4.02 5.23 20.30
C GLY A 569 -4.98 5.04 21.47
N ASP A 570 -4.91 5.92 22.48
CA ASP A 570 -5.91 5.95 23.56
C ASP A 570 -7.29 6.32 23.00
N GLY A 571 -8.34 5.67 23.51
CA GLY A 571 -9.71 6.10 23.26
C GLY A 571 -10.02 7.43 23.94
N GLY A 572 -11.01 8.15 23.42
CA GLY A 572 -11.49 9.40 24.02
C GLY A 572 -12.40 9.15 25.22
N ASP A 573 -12.34 10.03 26.22
CA ASP A 573 -13.19 9.94 27.41
C ASP A 573 -14.68 10.20 27.09
N GLY A 574 -15.57 9.65 27.91
CA GLY A 574 -17.00 9.93 27.87
C GLY A 574 -17.36 11.29 28.45
N ALA A 575 -18.64 11.64 28.39
CA ALA A 575 -19.18 12.84 29.03
C ALA A 575 -20.68 12.69 29.33
N ILE A 576 -21.21 13.59 30.14
CA ILE A 576 -22.65 13.76 30.37
C ILE A 576 -23.03 15.21 30.15
N LEU A 577 -24.07 15.46 29.36
CA LEU A 577 -24.65 16.78 29.17
C LEU A 577 -26.09 16.78 29.71
N ILE A 578 -26.36 17.63 30.67
CA ILE A 578 -27.68 17.85 31.25
C ILE A 578 -28.20 19.19 30.74
N LYS A 579 -29.40 19.19 30.12
CA LYS A 579 -30.10 20.40 29.72
C LYS A 579 -31.32 20.59 30.60
N VAL A 580 -31.44 21.76 31.20
CA VAL A 580 -32.51 22.10 32.15
C VAL A 580 -33.39 23.20 31.53
N TYR A 581 -34.67 22.91 31.35
CA TYR A 581 -35.64 23.81 30.74
C TYR A 581 -36.45 24.50 31.84
N LEU A 582 -36.15 25.79 32.05
CA LEU A 582 -36.76 26.65 33.08
C LEU A 582 -37.95 27.44 32.56
#